data_AF-A0A536UZQ3-F1
#
_entry.id   AF-A0A536UZQ3-F1
#
_cell.length_a   1.000
_cell.length_b   1.000
_cell.length_c   1.000
_cell.angle_alpha   90.00
_cell.angle_beta   90.00
_cell.angle_gamma   90.00
#
_symmetry.space_group_name_H-M   'P 1'
#
loop_
_entity.id
_entity.type
_entity.pdbx_description
1 polymer ?
#
loop_
_entity_poly.entity_id
_entity_poly.type
_entity_poly.pdbx_seq_one_letter_code
_entity_poly.pdbx_strand_id
1 'polypeptide(L)'
;MHLLGTQAATVLQQPGAFALRALKGFRANQGLLLAGAVAYYALLSIVPLLILIVIALSHWIDPIELLQTLGRYLEWLVPGQSAAIVRELANFLDHRDVIGWVLGITLLFFSS
;
A
#
# COMPACT_ATOMS: atom_id res chain seq x y z
N MET A 1 5.87 16.55 31.19
CA MET A 1 6.18 15.37 30.34
C MET A 1 5.99 14.10 31.18
N HIS A 2 4.78 13.55 31.29
CA HIS A 2 4.53 12.28 32.01
C HIS A 2 3.27 11.60 31.44
N LEU A 3 3.24 11.39 30.11
CA LEU A 3 2.10 10.78 29.41
C LEU A 3 2.32 9.30 29.04
N LEU A 4 3.54 8.77 29.22
CA LEU A 4 3.80 7.34 29.05
C LEU A 4 3.44 6.64 30.37
N GLY A 5 2.16 6.28 30.49
CA GLY A 5 1.64 5.57 31.67
C GLY A 5 2.41 4.28 31.95
N THR A 6 2.39 3.85 33.21
CA THR A 6 3.03 2.64 33.77
C THR A 6 2.97 1.40 32.88
N GLN A 7 1.92 1.25 32.06
CA GLN A 7 1.76 0.21 31.03
C GLN A 7 2.92 0.18 30.02
N ALA A 8 3.32 1.34 29.49
CA ALA A 8 4.42 1.45 28.53
C ALA A 8 5.75 1.07 29.17
N ALA A 9 5.96 1.43 30.43
CA ALA A 9 7.14 1.03 31.20
C ALA A 9 7.19 -0.49 31.42
N THR A 10 6.05 -1.15 31.67
CA THR A 10 5.98 -2.62 31.80
C THR A 10 6.28 -3.34 30.48
N VAL A 11 5.82 -2.80 29.35
CA VAL A 11 6.14 -3.35 28.01
C VAL A 11 7.64 -3.21 27.70
N LEU A 12 8.25 -2.07 28.05
CA LEU A 12 9.69 -1.82 27.89
C LEU A 12 10.55 -2.73 28.76
N GLN A 13 10.08 -3.09 29.96
CA GLN A 13 10.80 -3.99 30.87
C GLN A 13 10.72 -5.46 30.44
N GLN A 14 9.63 -5.89 29.79
CA GLN A 14 9.41 -7.28 29.39
C GLN A 14 8.85 -7.41 27.95
N PRO A 15 9.60 -6.95 26.93
CA PRO A 15 9.10 -6.92 25.55
C PRO A 15 8.79 -8.32 25.00
N GLY A 16 9.57 -9.34 25.37
CA GLY A 16 9.35 -10.73 24.93
C GLY A 16 8.06 -11.34 25.49
N ALA A 17 7.75 -11.10 26.77
CA ALA A 17 6.53 -11.59 27.39
C ALA A 17 5.29 -10.92 26.81
N PHE A 18 5.37 -9.62 26.51
CA PHE A 18 4.34 -8.89 25.78
C PHE A 18 4.13 -9.45 24.37
N ALA A 19 5.21 -9.63 23.60
CA ALA A 19 5.15 -10.19 22.24
C ALA A 19 4.49 -11.57 22.20
N LEU A 20 4.84 -12.46 23.14
CA LEU A 20 4.21 -13.79 23.25
C LEU A 20 2.71 -13.70 23.59
N ARG A 21 2.31 -12.79 24.47
CA ARG A 21 0.89 -12.57 24.80
C ARG A 21 0.12 -12.01 23.59
N ALA A 22 0.71 -11.04 22.89
CA ALA A 22 0.14 -10.46 21.68
C ALA A 22 -0.02 -11.53 20.59
N LEU A 23 1.00 -12.36 20.35
CA LEU A 23 0.95 -13.42 19.34
C LEU A 23 -0.11 -14.48 19.67
N LYS A 24 -0.22 -14.88 20.95
CA LYS A 24 -1.29 -15.80 21.40
C LYS A 24 -2.68 -15.20 21.17
N GLY A 25 -2.87 -13.93 21.52
CA GLY A 25 -4.12 -13.20 21.28
C GLY A 25 -4.44 -13.06 19.79
N PHE A 26 -3.45 -12.71 18.97
CA PHE A 26 -3.60 -12.62 17.52
C PHE A 26 -4.06 -13.96 16.92
N ARG A 27 -3.41 -15.07 17.30
CA ARG A 27 -3.78 -16.39 16.81
C ARG A 27 -5.16 -16.84 17.32
N ALA A 28 -5.51 -16.53 18.57
CA ALA A 28 -6.81 -16.84 19.15
C ALA A 28 -7.97 -16.09 18.45
N ASN A 29 -7.72 -14.88 17.94
CA ASN A 29 -8.69 -14.06 17.20
C ASN A 29 -8.64 -14.27 15.69
N GLN A 30 -8.20 -15.46 15.22
CA GLN A 30 -8.07 -15.75 13.80
C GLN A 30 -7.22 -14.73 13.02
N GLY A 31 -6.26 -14.09 13.69
CA GLY A 31 -5.47 -13.02 13.12
C GLY A 31 -4.75 -13.42 11.83
N LEU A 32 -4.37 -14.70 11.69
CA LEU A 32 -3.81 -15.22 10.44
C LEU A 32 -4.83 -15.21 9.28
N LEU A 33 -6.09 -15.56 9.54
CA LEU A 33 -7.15 -15.53 8.53
C LEU A 33 -7.52 -14.10 8.17
N LEU A 34 -7.65 -13.23 9.18
CA LEU A 34 -7.90 -11.80 8.97
C LEU A 34 -6.75 -11.14 8.20
N ALA A 35 -5.49 -11.43 8.55
CA ALA A 35 -4.33 -10.92 7.83
C ALA A 35 -4.27 -11.43 6.38
N GLY A 36 -4.68 -12.67 6.12
CA GLY A 36 -4.82 -13.21 4.77
C GLY A 36 -5.88 -12.45 3.95
N ALA A 37 -7.04 -12.19 4.53
CA ALA A 37 -8.08 -11.38 3.89
C ALA A 37 -7.58 -9.96 3.57
N VAL A 38 -6.91 -9.31 4.53
CA VAL A 38 -6.31 -7.98 4.32
C VAL A 38 -5.23 -8.01 3.23
N ALA A 39 -4.39 -9.05 3.20
CA ALA A 39 -3.36 -9.19 2.16
C ALA A 39 -3.97 -9.37 0.76
N TYR A 40 -5.06 -10.14 0.64
CA TYR A 40 -5.76 -10.32 -0.64
C TYR A 40 -6.30 -8.99 -1.18
N TYR A 41 -6.97 -8.21 -0.34
CA TYR A 41 -7.48 -6.88 -0.71
C TYR A 41 -6.35 -5.90 -1.05
N ALA A 42 -5.23 -5.96 -0.34
CA ALA A 42 -4.05 -5.17 -0.66
C ALA A 42 -3.44 -5.54 -2.02
N LEU A 43 -3.35 -6.84 -2.34
CA LEU A 43 -2.89 -7.31 -3.66
C LEU A 43 -3.83 -6.86 -4.78
N LEU A 44 -5.14 -6.92 -4.56
CA LEU A 44 -6.15 -6.45 -5.53
C LEU A 44 -6.07 -4.93 -5.73
N SER A 45 -5.78 -4.19 -4.67
CA SER A 45 -5.70 -2.72 -4.68
C SER A 45 -4.37 -2.16 -5.20
N ILE A 46 -3.34 -2.99 -5.39
CA ILE A 46 -1.98 -2.51 -5.64
C ILE A 46 -1.87 -1.68 -6.92
N VAL A 47 -2.57 -2.09 -7.98
CA VAL A 47 -2.55 -1.40 -9.28
C VAL A 47 -3.30 -0.05 -9.20
N PRO A 48 -4.56 0.02 -8.74
CA PRO A 48 -5.25 1.30 -8.50
C PRO A 48 -4.48 2.26 -7.61
N LEU A 49 -3.90 1.75 -6.52
CA LEU A 49 -3.12 2.56 -5.60
C LEU A 49 -1.87 3.12 -6.27
N LEU A 50 -1.16 2.31 -7.05
CA LEU A 50 0.02 2.74 -7.80
C LEU A 50 -0.34 3.84 -8.80
N ILE A 51 -1.47 3.72 -9.51
CA ILE A 51 -1.94 4.78 -10.42
C ILE A 51 -2.19 6.09 -9.66
N LEU A 52 -2.88 6.05 -8.51
CA LEU A 52 -3.15 7.24 -7.71
C LEU A 52 -1.87 7.89 -7.17
N ILE A 53 -0.89 7.08 -6.74
CA ILE A 53 0.42 7.57 -6.32
C ILE A 53 1.12 8.27 -7.48
N VAL A 54 1.09 7.69 -8.69
CA VAL A 54 1.70 8.27 -9.89
C VAL A 54 1.02 9.58 -10.28
N ILE A 55 -0.32 9.62 -10.27
CA ILE A 55 -1.10 10.85 -10.49
C ILE A 55 -0.69 11.91 -9.46
N ALA A 56 -0.66 11.58 -8.16
CA ALA A 56 -0.27 12.52 -7.12
C ALA A 56 1.16 13.05 -7.37
N LEU A 57 2.14 12.17 -7.56
CA LEU A 57 3.54 12.55 -7.80
C LEU A 57 3.71 13.41 -9.07
N SER A 58 2.91 13.17 -10.11
CA SER A 58 2.95 13.95 -11.35
C SER A 58 2.54 15.42 -11.19
N HIS A 59 1.98 15.81 -10.04
CA HIS A 59 1.73 17.22 -9.72
C HIS A 59 3.03 17.98 -9.41
N TRP A 60 4.09 17.28 -8.99
CA TRP A 60 5.38 17.87 -8.61
C TRP A 60 6.54 17.40 -9.48
N ILE A 61 6.41 16.28 -10.17
CA ILE A 61 7.46 15.63 -10.96
C ILE A 61 6.98 15.53 -12.41
N ASP A 62 7.90 15.72 -13.37
CA ASP A 62 7.60 15.54 -14.79
C ASP A 62 7.06 14.12 -15.07
N PRO A 63 5.91 13.97 -15.74
CA PRO A 63 5.31 12.68 -16.04
C PRO A 63 6.22 11.72 -16.81
N ILE A 64 7.03 12.23 -17.74
CA ILE A 64 7.90 11.41 -18.58
C ILE A 64 9.04 10.86 -17.74
N GLU A 65 9.69 11.71 -16.94
CA GLU A 65 10.76 11.27 -16.02
C GLU A 65 10.25 10.27 -14.97
N LEU A 66 9.04 10.49 -14.46
CA LEU A 66 8.38 9.60 -13.49
C LEU A 66 8.11 8.22 -14.09
N LEU A 67 7.50 8.17 -15.28
CA LEU A 67 7.18 6.92 -15.97
C LEU A 67 8.43 6.15 -16.42
N GLN A 68 9.48 6.84 -16.87
CA GLN A 68 10.75 6.19 -17.22
C GLN A 68 11.41 5.55 -15.99
N THR A 69 11.42 6.28 -14.87
CA THR A 69 11.95 5.78 -13.60
C THR A 69 11.16 4.58 -13.11
N LEU A 70 9.83 4.66 -13.15
CA LEU A 70 8.95 3.55 -12.77
C LEU A 70 9.10 2.33 -13.67
N GLY A 71 9.17 2.51 -14.99
CA GLY A 71 9.39 1.41 -15.93
C GLY A 71 10.67 0.63 -15.62
N ARG A 72 11.75 1.34 -15.26
CA ARG A 72 13.02 0.72 -14.87
C ARG A 72 12.89 -0.12 -13.59
N TYR A 73 12.20 0.38 -12.58
CA TYR A 73 11.97 -0.38 -11.34
C TYR A 73 10.98 -1.52 -11.51
N LEU A 74 9.93 -1.32 -12.32
CA LEU A 74 8.95 -2.34 -12.63
C LEU A 74 9.54 -3.48 -13.45
N GLU A 75 10.51 -3.24 -14.32
CA GLU A 75 11.19 -4.32 -15.03
C GLU A 75 11.93 -5.26 -14.08
N TRP A 76 12.48 -4.72 -13.00
CA TRP A 76 13.11 -5.52 -11.94
C TRP A 76 12.07 -6.27 -11.08
N LEU A 77 10.90 -5.68 -10.85
CA LEU A 77 9.86 -6.24 -9.99
C LEU A 77 8.95 -7.25 -10.70
N VAL A 78 8.57 -6.97 -11.94
CA VAL A 78 7.62 -7.73 -12.77
C VAL A 78 8.16 -7.81 -14.21
N PRO A 79 9.19 -8.64 -14.44
CA PRO A 79 9.86 -8.71 -15.73
C PRO A 79 8.88 -9.07 -16.86
N GLY A 80 8.99 -8.37 -17.98
CA GLY A 80 8.14 -8.57 -19.16
C GLY A 80 6.73 -7.95 -19.09
N GLN A 81 6.31 -7.38 -17.95
CA GLN A 81 5.02 -6.66 -17.83
C GLN A 81 5.19 -5.15 -17.62
N SER A 82 6.41 -4.67 -17.36
CA SER A 82 6.69 -3.26 -17.07
C SER A 82 6.16 -2.30 -18.14
N ALA A 83 6.38 -2.62 -19.43
CA ALA A 83 5.95 -1.79 -20.55
C ALA A 83 4.42 -1.67 -20.64
N ALA A 84 3.69 -2.76 -20.35
CA ALA A 84 2.23 -2.74 -20.31
C ALA A 84 1.72 -1.84 -19.17
N ILE A 85 2.31 -1.96 -17.99
CA ILE A 85 1.96 -1.15 -16.82
C ILE A 85 2.27 0.33 -17.06
N VAL A 86 3.44 0.66 -17.59
CA VAL A 86 3.85 2.04 -17.90
C VAL A 86 2.92 2.67 -18.94
N ARG A 87 2.55 1.92 -19.98
CA ARG A 87 1.61 2.39 -21.01
C ARG A 87 0.24 2.68 -20.41
N GLU A 88 -0.26 1.83 -19.53
CA GLU A 88 -1.53 2.03 -18.86
C GLU A 88 -1.47 3.27 -17.94
N LEU A 89 -0.38 3.44 -17.19
CA LEU A 89 -0.15 4.62 -16.34
C LEU A 89 -0.10 5.91 -17.16
N ALA A 90 0.54 5.90 -18.34
CA ALA A 90 0.54 7.05 -19.25
C ALA A 90 -0.90 7.42 -19.67
N ASN A 91 -1.72 6.44 -20.06
CA ASN A 91 -3.11 6.68 -20.41
C ASN A 91 -3.91 7.28 -19.24
N PHE A 92 -3.68 6.81 -18.01
CA PHE A 92 -4.33 7.35 -16.81
C PHE A 92 -3.89 8.79 -16.52
N LEU A 93 -2.60 9.10 -16.70
CA LEU A 93 -2.10 10.45 -16.51
C LEU A 93 -2.70 11.44 -17.51
N ASP A 94 -2.91 11.02 -18.76
CA ASP A 94 -3.56 11.85 -19.80
C ASP A 94 -5.02 12.17 -19.47
N HIS A 95 -5.68 11.34 -18.68
CA HIS A 95 -7.11 11.46 -18.33
C HIS A 95 -7.33 11.67 -16.82
N ARG A 96 -6.32 12.17 -16.10
CA ARG A 96 -6.31 12.25 -14.62
C ARG A 96 -7.48 13.02 -14.02
N ASP A 97 -8.01 14.01 -14.73
CA ASP A 97 -9.09 14.89 -14.23
C ASP A 97 -10.41 14.14 -14.02
N VAL A 98 -10.68 13.11 -14.83
CA VAL A 98 -11.89 12.30 -14.75
C VAL A 98 -11.62 10.99 -14.02
N ILE A 99 -10.51 10.33 -14.35
CA ILE A 99 -10.28 8.96 -13.88
C ILE A 99 -9.76 8.91 -12.43
N GLY A 100 -9.11 9.98 -11.93
CA GLY A 100 -8.57 10.02 -10.58
C GLY A 100 -9.62 9.76 -9.49
N TRP A 101 -10.79 10.42 -9.59
CA TRP A 101 -11.87 10.23 -8.62
C TRP A 101 -12.56 8.86 -8.75
N VAL A 102 -12.73 8.36 -9.98
CA VAL A 102 -13.30 7.02 -10.22
C VAL A 102 -12.39 5.93 -9.64
N LEU A 103 -11.08 6.05 -9.82
CA LEU A 103 -10.09 5.17 -9.20
C LEU A 103 -10.11 5.28 -7.68
N GLY A 104 -10.22 6.49 -7.13
CA GLY A 104 -10.38 6.69 -5.69
C GLY A 104 -11.58 5.96 -5.12
N ILE A 105 -12.74 6.03 -5.80
CA ILE A 105 -13.95 5.29 -5.41
C ILE A 105 -13.72 3.78 -5.53
N THR A 106 -13.11 3.33 -6.63
CA THR A 106 -12.82 1.91 -6.87
C THR A 106 -11.91 1.34 -5.78
N LEU A 107 -10.93 2.13 -5.32
CA LEU A 107 -10.04 1.74 -4.24
C LEU A 107 -10.78 1.57 -2.92
N LEU A 108 -11.80 2.38 -2.62
CA LEU A 108 -12.63 2.19 -1.42
C LEU A 108 -13.27 0.80 -1.41
N PHE A 109 -13.78 0.34 -2.56
CA PHE A 109 -14.34 -1.02 -2.71
C PHE A 109 -13.29 -2.13 -2.62
N PHE A 110 -12.06 -1.89 -3.07
CA PHE A 110 -10.99 -2.88 -2.94
C PHE A 110 -10.28 -2.86 -1.59
N SER A 111 -10.51 -1.84 -0.76
CA SER A 111 -9.89 -1.67 0.57
C SER A 111 -10.74 -2.18 1.75
N SER A 112 -11.97 -2.63 1.48
CA SER A 112 -12.93 -3.12 2.48
C SER A 112 -12.77 -4.61 2.76
#